data_AF-A0A9P7NJ11-F1
#
_entry.id   AF-A0A9P7NJ11-F1
#
_cell.length_a   1.000
_cell.length_b   1.000
_cell.length_c   1.000
_cell.angle_alpha   90.00
_cell.angle_beta   90.00
_cell.angle_gamma   90.00
#
_symmetry.space_group_name_H-M   'P 1'
#
loop_
_entity.id
_entity.type
_entity.pdbx_description
1 polymer ?
#
loop_
_entity_poly.entity_id
_entity_poly.type
_entity_poly.pdbx_seq_one_letter_code
_entity_poly.pdbx_strand_id
1 'polypeptide(L)'
;MNLLYGALMQIYDYMVTSLSSYGMLTTGEVIMFLYIDWSSDATTLYYHVAVPGEPADGTTGAPYDLKEAAFRSAVGQYVTFVLMTMRTCRDMDRKQREGVRAKLTKGDLLPTATKAKTGTQTKNSDAYQ
;
A
#
# COMPACT_ATOMS: atom_id res chain seq x y z
N MET A 1 -11.48 -4.34 -16.07
CA MET A 1 -10.87 -3.61 -14.95
C MET A 1 -11.09 -4.46 -13.70
N ASN A 2 -10.01 -4.93 -13.05
CA ASN A 2 -10.13 -5.87 -11.94
C ASN A 2 -10.67 -5.13 -10.70
N LEU A 3 -11.74 -5.63 -10.05
CA LEU A 3 -12.40 -4.94 -8.92
C LEU A 3 -11.42 -4.62 -7.78
N LEU A 4 -10.47 -5.52 -7.56
CA LEU A 4 -9.39 -5.35 -6.58
C LEU A 4 -8.50 -4.14 -6.87
N TYR A 5 -8.17 -3.91 -8.14
CA TYR A 5 -7.33 -2.77 -8.54
C TYR A 5 -8.04 -1.44 -8.27
N GLY A 6 -9.35 -1.37 -8.56
CA GLY A 6 -10.15 -0.18 -8.26
C GLY A 6 -10.22 0.09 -6.75
N ALA A 7 -10.44 -0.94 -5.95
CA ALA A 7 -10.49 -0.83 -4.50
C ALA A 7 -9.13 -0.42 -3.89
N LEU A 8 -8.03 -0.97 -4.40
CA LEU A 8 -6.67 -0.60 -3.99
C LEU A 8 -6.34 0.85 -4.34
N MET A 9 -6.73 1.30 -5.54
CA MET A 9 -6.51 2.69 -5.94
C MET A 9 -7.33 3.64 -5.07
N GLN A 10 -8.58 3.27 -4.76
CA GLN A 10 -9.46 4.08 -3.93
C GLN A 10 -8.94 4.20 -2.49
N ILE A 11 -8.52 3.09 -1.87
CA ILE A 11 -7.98 3.15 -0.51
C ILE A 11 -6.63 3.89 -0.46
N TYR A 12 -5.80 3.75 -1.50
CA TYR A 12 -4.57 4.52 -1.62
C TYR A 12 -4.86 6.02 -1.67
N ASP A 13 -5.80 6.46 -2.51
CA ASP A 13 -6.20 7.86 -2.60
C ASP A 13 -6.74 8.39 -1.26
N TYR A 14 -7.53 7.59 -0.55
CA TYR A 14 -7.98 7.92 0.81
C TYR A 14 -6.82 8.02 1.82
N MET A 15 -5.87 7.09 1.80
CA MET A 15 -4.71 7.12 2.69
C MET A 15 -3.83 8.34 2.43
N VAL A 16 -3.65 8.72 1.17
CA VAL A 16 -2.89 9.92 0.77
C VAL A 16 -3.59 11.20 1.19
N THR A 17 -4.88 11.34 0.90
CA THR A 17 -5.65 12.55 1.23
C THR A 17 -5.84 12.74 2.73
N SER A 18 -5.95 11.65 3.50
CA SER A 18 -6.05 11.67 4.97
C SER A 18 -4.70 11.70 5.68
N LEU A 19 -3.58 11.57 4.95
CA LEU A 19 -2.23 11.40 5.50
C LEU A 19 -2.13 10.21 6.48
N SER A 20 -2.90 9.15 6.22
CA SER A 20 -2.86 7.94 7.03
C SER A 20 -1.72 7.04 6.57
N SER A 21 -0.84 6.65 7.50
CA SER A 21 0.23 5.69 7.22
C SER A 21 -0.29 4.26 7.09
N TYR A 22 -1.45 3.95 7.67
CA TYR A 22 -2.01 2.59 7.66
C TYR A 22 -3.42 2.58 7.08
N GLY A 23 -3.75 1.51 6.37
CA GLY A 23 -5.08 1.25 5.82
C GLY A 23 -5.38 -0.24 5.83
N MET A 24 -6.63 -0.59 5.53
CA MET A 24 -7.05 -1.99 5.47
C MET A 24 -8.11 -2.19 4.40
N LEU A 25 -7.95 -3.25 3.61
CA LEU A 25 -8.91 -3.70 2.61
C LEU A 25 -9.25 -5.17 2.87
N THR A 26 -10.51 -5.55 2.77
CA THR A 26 -10.94 -6.94 2.93
C THR A 26 -11.89 -7.35 1.81
N THR A 27 -11.75 -8.60 1.36
CA THR A 27 -12.67 -9.23 0.39
C THR A 27 -13.65 -10.20 1.07
N GLY A 28 -13.60 -10.32 2.40
CA GLY A 28 -14.29 -11.37 3.16
C GLY A 28 -13.52 -12.69 3.20
N GLU A 29 -12.71 -12.98 2.17
CA GLU A 29 -11.83 -14.15 2.10
C GLU A 29 -10.42 -13.84 2.59
N VAL A 30 -9.92 -12.62 2.36
CA VAL A 30 -8.60 -12.19 2.83
C VAL A 30 -8.68 -10.78 3.42
N ILE A 31 -7.78 -10.51 4.37
CA ILE A 31 -7.56 -9.19 4.95
C ILE A 31 -6.21 -8.69 4.46
N MET A 32 -6.19 -7.56 3.77
CA MET A 32 -4.98 -6.85 3.36
C MET A 32 -4.77 -5.66 4.29
N PHE A 33 -3.67 -5.69 5.03
CA PHE A 33 -3.17 -4.56 5.80
C PHE A 33 -2.23 -3.74 4.94
N LEU A 34 -2.43 -2.44 4.86
CA LEU A 34 -1.72 -1.54 3.97
C LEU A 34 -0.89 -0.56 4.77
N TYR A 35 0.27 -0.18 4.22
CA TYR A 35 1.20 0.77 4.85
C TYR A 35 1.86 1.69 3.82
N ILE A 36 1.98 2.97 4.15
CA ILE A 36 2.75 3.97 3.40
C ILE A 36 3.81 4.56 4.34
N ASP A 37 5.07 4.49 3.91
CA ASP A 37 6.17 5.12 4.64
C ASP A 37 6.35 6.59 4.22
N TRP A 38 5.74 7.49 4.97
CA TRP A 38 5.87 8.92 4.71
C TRP A 38 7.27 9.51 4.95
N SER A 39 8.17 8.77 5.62
CA SER A 39 9.52 9.24 5.95
C SER A 39 10.51 9.01 4.80
N SER A 40 10.43 7.87 4.13
CA SER A 40 11.35 7.48 3.06
C SER A 40 10.75 7.60 1.66
N ASP A 41 9.58 6.99 1.44
CA ASP A 41 8.91 6.93 0.14
C ASP A 41 7.37 6.91 0.29
N ALA A 42 6.78 8.05 -0.03
CA ALA A 42 5.34 8.27 0.03
C ALA A 42 4.57 7.75 -1.20
N THR A 43 5.26 7.15 -2.19
CA THR A 43 4.66 6.62 -3.43
C THR A 43 4.47 5.11 -3.42
N THR A 44 5.16 4.39 -2.53
CA THR A 44 5.08 2.94 -2.43
C THR A 44 4.03 2.51 -1.41
N LEU A 45 3.08 1.68 -1.85
CA LEU A 45 2.09 1.05 -0.99
C LEU A 45 2.54 -0.37 -0.62
N TYR A 46 2.95 -0.55 0.63
CA TYR A 46 3.26 -1.86 1.19
C TYR A 46 1.98 -2.56 1.61
N TYR A 47 1.97 -3.89 1.54
CA TYR A 47 0.83 -4.70 1.97
C TYR A 47 1.27 -5.96 2.70
N HIS A 48 0.44 -6.41 3.64
CA HIS A 48 0.53 -7.70 4.32
C HIS A 48 -0.83 -8.39 4.22
N VAL A 49 -0.86 -9.68 3.89
CA VAL A 49 -2.10 -10.45 3.71
C VAL A 49 -2.29 -11.41 4.87
N ALA A 50 -3.48 -11.40 5.46
CA ALA A 50 -3.94 -12.41 6.39
C ALA A 50 -5.12 -13.17 5.79
N VAL A 51 -5.02 -14.49 5.77
CA VAL A 51 -6.07 -15.39 5.27
C VAL A 51 -6.70 -16.08 6.48
N PRO A 52 -8.00 -15.91 6.75
CA PRO A 52 -8.70 -16.65 7.80
C PRO A 52 -8.62 -18.16 7.54
N GLY A 53 -8.25 -18.93 8.57
CA GLY A 53 -8.12 -20.39 8.46
C GLY A 53 -6.73 -20.87 8.03
N GLU A 54 -5.87 -19.97 7.53
CA GLU A 54 -4.48 -20.27 7.24
C GLU A 54 -3.55 -19.56 8.25
N PRO A 55 -2.51 -20.23 8.76
CA PRO A 55 -1.50 -19.55 9.55
C PRO A 55 -0.63 -18.65 8.68
N ALA A 56 -0.06 -17.61 9.30
CA ALA A 56 0.71 -16.55 8.61
C ALA A 56 1.91 -17.04 7.76
N ASP A 57 2.44 -18.24 8.01
CA ASP A 57 3.56 -18.83 7.28
C ASP A 57 3.14 -19.85 6.21
N GLY A 58 1.83 -20.08 6.02
CA GLY A 58 1.33 -21.09 5.10
C GLY A 58 1.56 -22.53 5.57
N THR A 59 1.99 -22.77 6.82
CA THR A 59 2.22 -24.12 7.33
C THR A 59 0.89 -24.81 7.59
N THR A 60 0.56 -25.81 6.76
CA THR A 60 -0.58 -26.69 6.97
C THR A 60 -0.22 -27.77 7.99
N GLY A 61 -0.39 -27.46 9.27
CA GLY A 61 -0.18 -28.39 10.38
C GLY A 61 -0.84 -27.90 11.65
N ALA A 62 -1.35 -28.83 12.48
CA ALA A 62 -1.90 -28.47 13.77
C ALA A 62 -0.79 -27.82 14.62
N PRO A 63 -0.94 -26.57 15.07
CA PRO A 63 0.03 -25.95 15.96
C PRO A 63 0.11 -26.75 17.25
N TYR A 64 1.33 -27.06 17.70
CA TYR A 64 1.57 -27.79 18.95
C TYR A 64 1.04 -27.01 20.18
N ASP A 65 0.83 -25.70 20.04
CA ASP A 65 0.28 -24.79 21.06
C ASP A 65 -0.87 -23.91 20.52
N LEU A 66 -2.03 -23.98 21.19
CA LEU A 66 -3.21 -23.15 20.92
C LEU A 66 -2.93 -21.65 21.03
N LYS A 67 -2.00 -21.24 21.90
CA LYS A 67 -1.65 -19.83 22.08
C LYS A 67 -0.89 -19.30 20.88
N GLU A 68 0.06 -20.08 20.36
CA GLU A 68 0.80 -19.74 19.15
C GLU A 68 -0.14 -19.72 17.93
N ALA A 69 -1.06 -20.69 17.85
CA ALA A 69 -2.12 -20.72 16.85
C ALA A 69 -2.94 -19.41 16.82
N ALA A 70 -3.40 -18.97 17.99
CA ALA A 70 -4.21 -17.77 18.14
C ALA A 70 -3.44 -16.51 17.72
N PHE A 71 -2.16 -16.41 18.08
CA PHE A 71 -1.31 -15.29 17.70
C PHE A 71 -1.08 -15.21 16.19
N ARG A 72 -0.91 -16.35 15.53
CA ARG A 72 -0.66 -16.45 14.08
C ARG A 72 -1.92 -16.39 13.22
N SER A 73 -3.09 -16.55 13.84
CA SER A 73 -4.39 -16.43 13.18
C SER A 73 -4.60 -15.05 12.56
N ALA A 74 -5.49 -14.95 11.58
CA ALA A 74 -5.91 -13.67 11.01
C ALA A 74 -6.42 -12.67 12.09
N VAL A 75 -7.04 -13.16 13.17
CA VAL A 75 -7.48 -12.33 14.29
C VAL A 75 -6.30 -11.77 15.08
N GLY A 76 -5.30 -12.61 15.38
CA GLY A 76 -4.08 -12.17 16.06
C GLY A 76 -3.30 -11.13 15.25
N GLN A 77 -3.22 -11.34 13.93
CA GLN A 77 -2.64 -10.38 12.99
C GLN A 77 -3.43 -9.06 12.95
N TYR A 78 -4.77 -9.12 12.92
CA TYR A 78 -5.63 -7.93 12.96
C TYR A 78 -5.45 -7.11 14.25
N VAL A 79 -5.44 -7.77 15.40
CA VAL A 79 -5.20 -7.09 16.69
C VAL A 79 -3.81 -6.44 16.70
N THR A 80 -2.79 -7.14 16.21
CA THR A 80 -1.42 -6.61 16.10
C THR A 80 -1.38 -5.36 15.22
N PHE A 81 -2.03 -5.41 14.06
CA PHE A 81 -2.14 -4.28 13.14
C PHE A 81 -2.80 -3.06 13.80
N VAL A 82 -3.91 -3.26 14.53
CA VAL A 82 -4.59 -2.17 15.25
C VAL A 82 -3.65 -1.55 16.29
N LEU A 83 -2.93 -2.37 17.07
CA LEU A 83 -1.97 -1.88 18.07
C LEU A 83 -0.81 -1.09 17.43
N MET A 84 -0.27 -1.56 16.30
CA MET A 84 0.77 -0.86 15.54
C MET A 84 0.27 0.49 14.99
N THR A 85 -0.94 0.50 14.45
CA THR A 85 -1.59 1.72 13.94
C THR A 85 -1.80 2.73 15.06
N MET A 86 -2.30 2.30 16.22
CA MET A 86 -2.49 3.18 17.38
C MET A 86 -1.20 3.78 17.92
N ARG A 87 -0.10 3.02 17.94
CA ARG A 87 1.22 3.52 18.34
C ARG A 87 1.70 4.60 17.37
N THR A 88 1.68 4.32 16.06
CA THR A 88 2.15 5.26 15.06
C THR A 88 1.29 6.53 14.99
N CYS A 89 -0.03 6.42 15.21
CA CYS A 89 -0.90 7.60 15.32
C CYS A 89 -0.51 8.53 16.47
N ARG A 90 0.10 8.01 17.55
CA ARG A 90 0.62 8.82 18.66
C ARG A 90 1.98 9.42 18.35
N ASP A 91 2.80 8.71 17.58
CA ASP A 91 4.19 9.11 17.28
C ASP A 91 4.30 10.09 16.10
N MET A 92 3.33 10.10 15.19
CA MET A 92 3.31 11.04 14.05
C MET A 92 3.05 12.47 14.53
N ASP A 93 4.12 13.24 14.71
CA ASP A 93 4.06 14.65 15.08
C ASP A 93 3.37 15.48 13.99
N ARG A 94 2.66 16.53 14.41
CA ARG A 94 1.92 17.45 13.54
C ARG A 94 2.82 18.07 12.47
N LYS A 95 4.08 18.36 12.80
CA LYS A 95 5.08 18.88 11.85
C LYS A 95 5.39 17.90 10.71
N GLN A 96 5.40 16.59 10.99
CA GLN A 96 5.65 15.58 9.98
C GLN A 96 4.48 15.50 8.99
N ARG A 97 3.24 15.61 9.48
CA ARG A 97 2.04 15.70 8.63
C ARG A 97 2.05 16.94 7.74
N GLU A 98 2.47 18.09 8.27
CA GLU A 98 2.59 19.34 7.50
C GLU A 98 3.67 19.25 6.41
N GLY A 99 4.81 18.61 6.70
CA GLY A 99 5.87 18.37 5.72
C GLY A 99 5.44 17.44 4.58
N VAL A 100 4.70 16.38 4.88
CA VAL A 100 4.14 15.46 3.87
C VAL A 100 3.08 16.18 3.03
N ARG A 101 2.20 16.97 3.66
CA ARG A 101 1.19 17.77 2.95
C ARG A 101 1.83 18.75 1.97
N ALA A 102 2.94 19.37 2.34
CA ALA A 102 3.70 20.24 1.44
C ALA A 102 4.24 19.49 0.21
N LYS A 103 4.73 18.25 0.37
CA LYS A 103 5.19 17.39 -0.73
C LYS A 103 4.05 16.98 -1.67
N LEU A 104 2.87 16.67 -1.12
CA LEU A 104 1.65 16.38 -1.90
C LEU A 104 1.14 17.57 -2.70
N THR A 105 1.19 18.77 -2.11
CA THR A 105 0.70 19.99 -2.77
C THR A 105 1.62 20.41 -3.93
N LYS A 106 2.89 20.02 -3.90
CA LYS A 106 3.87 20.32 -4.94
C LYS A 106 3.74 19.46 -6.20
N GLY A 107 2.87 18.44 -6.20
CA GLY A 107 2.69 17.55 -7.34
C GLY A 107 3.82 16.52 -7.52
N ASP A 108 4.79 16.46 -6.61
CA ASP A 108 5.98 15.60 -6.69
C ASP A 108 5.67 14.10 -6.42
N LEU A 109 4.40 13.73 -6.24
CA LEU A 109 3.97 12.38 -5.82
C LEU A 109 3.18 11.61 -6.89
N LEU A 110 2.94 12.21 -8.06
CA LEU A 110 2.47 11.43 -9.20
C LEU A 110 3.67 10.76 -9.87
N PRO A 111 3.61 9.44 -10.18
CA PRO A 111 4.56 8.87 -11.12
C PRO A 111 4.45 9.73 -12.37
N THR A 112 5.56 10.35 -12.78
CA THR A 112 5.60 10.99 -14.10
C THR A 112 5.26 9.88 -15.07
N ALA A 113 4.03 9.93 -15.62
CA ALA A 113 3.62 9.08 -16.71
C ALA A 113 4.76 9.17 -17.71
N THR A 114 5.47 8.06 -17.87
CA THR A 114 6.60 7.95 -18.77
C THR A 114 6.09 8.51 -20.07
N LYS A 115 6.59 9.68 -20.47
CA LYS A 115 6.28 10.23 -21.78
C LYS A 115 6.79 9.17 -22.75
N ALA A 116 5.86 8.39 -23.29
CA ALA A 116 6.10 7.58 -24.46
C ALA A 116 6.78 8.52 -25.44
N LYS A 117 8.03 8.22 -25.80
CA LYS A 117 8.71 8.89 -26.89
C LYS A 117 7.88 8.58 -28.13
N THR A 118 6.95 9.48 -28.46
CA THR A 118 6.30 9.53 -29.75
C THR A 118 7.42 9.70 -30.76
N GLY A 119 7.82 8.60 -31.38
CA GLY A 119 8.77 8.61 -32.48
C GLY A 119 8.23 9.53 -33.55
N THR A 120 8.86 10.69 -33.72
CA THR A 120 8.66 11.53 -34.89
C THR A 120 9.26 10.77 -36.07
N GLN A 121 8.43 10.01 -36.78
CA GLN A 121 8.74 9.57 -38.13
C GLN A 121 8.75 10.81 -39.02
N THR A 122 9.92 11.41 -39.18
CA THR A 122 10.21 12.24 -40.36
C THR A 122 10.55 11.26 -41.50
N LYS A 123 9.56 10.97 -42.34
CA LYS A 123 9.82 10.45 -43.69
C LYS A 123 10.57 11.53 -44.45
N ASN A 124 11.83 11.28 -44.76
CA ASN A 124 12.51 11.87 -45.91
C ASN A 124 13.03 10.70 -46.76
N SER A 125 12.19 10.29 -47.71
CA SER A 125 12.65 9.65 -48.94
C SER A 125 12.73 10.72 -50.01
N ASP A 126 13.72 10.57 -50.89
CA ASP A 126 14.10 11.41 -52.05
C ASP A 126 15.31 12.30 -51.70
N ALA A 127 16.51 12.15 -52.27
CA ALA A 127 16.94 11.38 -53.42
C ALA A 127 18.46 11.08 -53.31
N TYR A 128 18.86 9.87 -53.67
CA TYR A 128 20.16 9.64 -54.32
C TYR A 128 19.88 9.66 -55.82
N GLN A 129 20.30 10.73 -56.50
CA GLN A 129 20.88 10.83 -57.85
C GLN A 129 21.08 12.31 -58.17
#